data_AF-A3QAL0-F1
#
_entry.id   AF-A3QAL0-F1
#
_cell.length_a   1.000
_cell.length_b   1.000
_cell.length_c   1.000
_cell.angle_alpha   90.00
_cell.angle_beta   90.00
_cell.angle_gamma   90.00
#
_symmetry.space_group_name_H-M   'P 1'
#
loop_
_entity.id
_entity.type
_entity.pdbx_description
1 polymer ?
#
loop_
_entity_poly.entity_id
_entity_poly.type
_entity_poly.pdbx_seq_one_letter_code
_entity_poly.pdbx_strand_id
1 'polypeptide(L)'
;MNKPWMALALMGILAGTLISTKLQASTEQNFSDDPLAQRCIKMLDIYAAEDFDAYVAEFPEPWLGIFGEKTLRKQLADRHGKYVKEYQAKPDTIKIKAVTPAKVAKIEQDKLGALEAKEINLYIASNKGNSSATACKYLRIGDSWYFRSLRL
;
A
#
# COMPACT_ATOMS: atom_id res chain seq x y z
N MET A 1 41.40 66.93 -20.28
CA MET A 1 40.79 67.50 -21.49
C MET A 1 40.49 66.37 -22.46
N ASN A 2 39.25 66.36 -22.96
CA ASN A 2 38.76 65.87 -24.25
C ASN A 2 38.66 64.35 -24.52
N LYS A 3 37.40 63.88 -24.56
CA LYS A 3 36.93 62.75 -25.38
C LYS A 3 36.89 63.16 -26.87
N PRO A 4 36.93 62.19 -27.80
CA PRO A 4 35.73 61.86 -28.60
C PRO A 4 35.60 60.33 -28.81
N TRP A 5 34.46 59.67 -28.56
CA TRP A 5 33.33 59.43 -29.48
C TRP A 5 33.73 58.92 -30.89
N MET A 6 33.45 57.66 -31.20
CA MET A 6 32.71 57.23 -32.40
C MET A 6 32.24 55.76 -32.27
N ALA A 7 31.02 55.53 -32.75
CA ALA A 7 30.24 54.30 -32.68
C ALA A 7 30.45 53.39 -33.91
N LEU A 8 30.07 52.11 -33.78
CA LEU A 8 29.52 51.18 -34.80
C LEU A 8 29.49 49.78 -34.16
N ALA A 9 28.32 49.30 -33.70
CA ALA A 9 27.34 48.52 -34.45
C ALA A 9 27.78 47.07 -34.75
N LEU A 10 26.95 46.11 -34.29
CA LEU A 10 26.48 44.88 -34.96
C LEU A 10 26.62 43.56 -34.17
N MET A 11 25.45 42.92 -34.07
CA MET A 11 25.18 41.47 -34.13
C MET A 11 25.34 40.57 -32.89
N GLY A 12 24.23 39.86 -32.61
CA GLY A 12 24.22 38.53 -32.01
C GLY A 12 24.10 38.52 -30.49
N ILE A 13 23.31 37.70 -29.81
CA ILE A 13 22.61 36.46 -30.14
C ILE A 13 21.39 36.39 -29.18
N LEU A 14 20.25 35.93 -29.68
CA LEU A 14 19.12 35.48 -28.87
C LEU A 14 19.57 34.31 -27.97
N ALA A 15 19.86 34.59 -26.70
CA ALA A 15 19.96 33.55 -25.68
C ALA A 15 18.54 33.23 -25.17
N GLY A 16 17.80 32.46 -25.97
CA GLY A 16 16.61 31.79 -25.48
C GLY A 16 17.02 30.80 -24.40
N THR A 17 16.79 31.17 -23.14
CA THR A 17 16.83 30.23 -22.03
C THR A 17 15.70 29.24 -22.22
N LEU A 18 16.01 28.14 -22.90
CA LEU A 18 15.23 26.91 -22.85
C LEU A 18 15.25 26.46 -21.38
N ILE A 19 14.20 26.85 -20.66
CA ILE A 19 13.85 26.26 -19.38
C ILE A 19 13.53 24.80 -19.71
N SER A 20 14.55 23.93 -19.67
CA SER A 20 14.36 22.49 -19.59
C SER A 20 13.58 22.23 -18.31
N THR A 21 12.26 22.16 -18.43
CA THR A 21 11.41 21.39 -17.53
C THR A 21 11.96 19.97 -17.56
N LYS A 22 12.88 19.67 -16.64
CA LYS A 22 13.10 18.30 -16.19
C LYS A 22 11.77 17.87 -15.58
N LEU A 23 10.89 17.37 -16.44
CA LEU A 23 9.78 16.53 -16.06
C LEU A 23 10.44 15.30 -15.44
N GLN A 24 10.68 15.40 -14.13
CA GLN A 24 11.22 14.34 -13.32
C GLN A 24 10.12 13.28 -13.31
N ALA A 25 10.20 12.35 -14.26
CA ALA A 25 9.34 11.18 -14.30
C ALA A 25 9.43 10.56 -12.90
N SER A 26 8.34 10.63 -12.15
CA SER A 26 8.26 9.95 -10.86
C SER A 26 8.49 8.49 -11.17
N THR A 27 9.63 7.94 -10.76
CA THR A 27 9.89 6.51 -10.86
C THR A 27 8.80 5.86 -10.03
N GLU A 28 7.77 5.29 -10.68
CA GLU A 28 6.76 4.51 -9.99
C GLU A 28 7.50 3.39 -9.29
N GLN A 29 7.57 3.46 -7.96
CA GLN A 29 8.28 2.48 -7.18
C GLN A 29 7.53 1.15 -7.31
N ASN A 30 8.17 0.18 -7.95
CA ASN A 30 7.55 -1.13 -8.16
C ASN A 30 7.61 -1.93 -6.86
N PHE A 31 6.45 -2.27 -6.33
CA PHE A 31 6.29 -3.11 -5.12
C PHE A 31 5.86 -4.55 -5.46
N SER A 32 5.89 -4.95 -6.74
CA SER A 32 5.47 -6.28 -7.18
C SER A 32 6.23 -7.40 -6.47
N ASP A 33 7.47 -7.16 -6.07
CA ASP A 33 8.34 -8.20 -5.51
C ASP A 33 8.42 -8.15 -3.98
N ASP A 34 7.68 -7.22 -3.33
CA ASP A 34 7.61 -7.15 -1.87
C ASP A 34 6.73 -8.30 -1.33
N PRO A 35 7.28 -9.18 -0.47
CA PRO A 35 6.54 -10.35 0.03
C PRO A 35 5.27 -9.99 0.82
N LEU A 36 5.29 -8.88 1.57
CA LEU A 36 4.11 -8.44 2.32
C LEU A 36 3.06 -7.85 1.39
N ALA A 37 3.49 -7.19 0.31
CA ALA A 37 2.57 -6.67 -0.68
C ALA A 37 1.86 -7.79 -1.45
N GLN A 38 2.58 -8.85 -1.82
CA GLN A 38 1.99 -10.05 -2.43
C GLN A 38 1.02 -10.77 -1.48
N ARG A 39 1.39 -10.93 -0.21
CA ARG A 39 0.48 -11.47 0.81
C ARG A 39 -0.75 -10.59 1.00
N CYS A 40 -0.61 -9.27 0.92
CA CYS A 40 -1.74 -8.34 1.05
C CYS A 40 -2.76 -8.52 -0.09
N ILE A 41 -2.29 -8.73 -1.32
CA ILE A 41 -3.16 -9.08 -2.45
C ILE A 41 -3.85 -10.42 -2.20
N LYS A 42 -3.10 -11.43 -1.74
CA LYS A 42 -3.66 -12.76 -1.42
C LYS A 42 -4.77 -12.71 -0.36
N MET A 43 -4.70 -11.79 0.61
CA MET A 43 -5.78 -11.60 1.59
C MET A 43 -7.12 -11.22 0.95
N LEU A 44 -7.10 -10.51 -0.18
CA LEU A 44 -8.32 -10.22 -0.94
C LEU A 44 -8.91 -11.48 -1.55
N ASP A 45 -8.08 -12.38 -2.08
CA ASP A 45 -8.53 -13.68 -2.62
C ASP A 45 -9.09 -14.57 -1.49
N ILE A 46 -8.44 -14.58 -0.31
CA ILE A 46 -8.92 -15.30 0.89
C ILE A 46 -10.31 -14.79 1.31
N TYR A 47 -10.51 -13.47 1.34
CA TYR A 47 -11.82 -12.90 1.67
C TYR A 47 -12.87 -13.16 0.59
N ALA A 48 -12.48 -13.13 -0.68
CA ALA A 48 -13.39 -13.45 -1.79
C ALA A 48 -13.89 -14.90 -1.72
N ALA A 49 -13.00 -15.84 -1.40
CA ALA A 49 -13.31 -17.27 -1.32
C ALA A 49 -13.87 -17.72 0.04
N GLU A 50 -13.86 -16.85 1.06
CA GLU A 50 -14.13 -17.22 2.45
C GLU A 50 -13.25 -18.41 2.93
N ASP A 51 -11.99 -18.44 2.50
CA ASP A 51 -11.06 -19.54 2.76
C ASP A 51 -10.53 -19.48 4.20
N PHE A 52 -11.11 -20.30 5.07
CA PHE A 52 -10.76 -20.30 6.49
C PHE A 52 -9.35 -20.80 6.77
N ASP A 53 -8.89 -21.84 6.07
CA ASP A 53 -7.60 -22.46 6.32
C ASP A 53 -6.47 -21.51 5.91
N ALA A 54 -6.63 -20.85 4.75
CA ALA A 54 -5.71 -19.80 4.32
C ALA A 54 -5.76 -18.57 5.25
N TYR A 55 -6.93 -18.22 5.78
CA TYR A 55 -7.08 -17.11 6.72
C TYR A 55 -6.34 -17.34 8.04
N VAL A 56 -6.48 -18.52 8.65
CA VAL A 56 -5.83 -18.81 9.93
C VAL A 56 -4.31 -18.92 9.83
N ALA A 57 -3.80 -19.37 8.68
CA ALA A 57 -2.36 -19.48 8.41
C ALA A 57 -1.62 -18.13 8.39
N GLU A 58 -2.34 -17.02 8.24
CA GLU A 58 -1.76 -15.67 8.20
C GLU A 58 -1.56 -15.04 9.60
N PHE A 59 -2.09 -15.69 10.64
CA PHE A 59 -2.01 -15.24 12.03
C PHE A 59 -0.97 -16.03 12.84
N PRO A 60 -0.39 -15.42 13.90
CA PRO A 60 0.52 -16.15 14.77
C PRO A 60 -0.28 -17.11 15.67
N GLU A 61 0.30 -18.26 16.02
CA GLU A 61 -0.35 -19.30 16.84
C GLU A 61 -0.98 -18.75 18.14
N PRO A 62 -0.34 -17.84 18.92
CA PRO A 62 -0.95 -17.27 20.12
C PRO A 62 -2.29 -16.57 19.86
N TRP A 63 -2.48 -16.00 18.66
CA TRP A 63 -3.74 -15.36 18.28
C TRP A 63 -4.86 -16.34 18.01
N LEU A 64 -4.54 -17.49 17.42
CA LEU A 64 -5.52 -18.54 17.20
C LEU A 64 -6.10 -19.03 18.54
N GLY A 65 -5.24 -19.15 19.55
CA GLY A 65 -5.64 -19.46 20.92
C GLY A 65 -6.44 -18.36 21.63
N ILE A 66 -6.16 -17.09 21.36
CA ILE A 66 -6.86 -15.95 21.98
C ILE A 66 -8.29 -15.79 21.45
N PHE A 67 -8.50 -15.88 20.14
CA PHE A 67 -9.81 -15.60 19.53
C PHE A 67 -10.69 -16.85 19.43
N GLY A 68 -10.09 -18.04 19.26
CA GLY A 68 -10.81 -19.28 19.00
C GLY A 68 -11.43 -19.35 17.60
N GLU A 69 -11.61 -20.56 17.10
CA GLU A 69 -12.05 -20.84 15.73
C GLU A 69 -13.38 -20.14 15.36
N LYS A 70 -14.38 -20.23 16.24
CA LYS A 70 -15.72 -19.64 16.01
C LYS A 70 -15.64 -18.12 15.77
N THR A 71 -14.81 -17.42 16.54
CA THR A 71 -14.63 -15.98 16.39
C THR A 71 -13.94 -15.65 15.08
N LEU A 72 -12.90 -16.41 14.72
CA LEU A 72 -12.16 -16.21 13.47
C LEU A 72 -13.03 -16.48 12.25
N ARG A 73 -13.85 -17.54 12.26
CA ARG A 73 -14.85 -17.81 11.21
C ARG A 73 -15.83 -16.67 11.06
N LYS A 74 -16.37 -16.16 12.17
CA LYS A 74 -17.28 -15.00 12.15
C LYS A 74 -16.59 -13.77 11.56
N GLN A 75 -15.36 -13.48 11.97
CA GLN A 75 -14.60 -12.36 11.42
C GLN A 75 -14.37 -12.53 9.91
N LEU A 76 -14.01 -13.73 9.45
CA LEU A 76 -13.84 -14.01 8.03
C LEU A 76 -15.15 -13.82 7.25
N ALA A 77 -16.26 -14.35 7.75
CA ALA A 77 -17.59 -14.16 7.14
C ALA A 77 -17.97 -12.67 7.04
N ASP A 78 -17.73 -11.90 8.11
CA ASP A 78 -17.97 -10.45 8.10
C ASP A 78 -17.09 -9.73 7.06
N ARG A 79 -15.84 -10.18 6.85
CA ARG A 79 -14.93 -9.64 5.82
C ARG A 79 -15.35 -10.06 4.41
N HIS A 80 -15.76 -11.31 4.22
CA HIS A 80 -16.32 -11.81 2.98
C HIS A 80 -17.55 -11.01 2.58
N GLY A 81 -18.52 -10.83 3.48
CA GLY A 81 -19.72 -10.04 3.22
C GLY A 81 -19.43 -8.59 2.82
N LYS A 82 -18.44 -7.95 3.47
CA LYS A 82 -17.98 -6.61 3.07
C LYS A 82 -17.33 -6.60 1.69
N TYR A 83 -16.45 -7.57 1.41
CA TYR A 83 -15.80 -7.70 0.11
C TYR A 83 -16.83 -7.86 -1.01
N VAL A 84 -17.80 -8.78 -0.85
CA VAL A 84 -18.87 -9.01 -1.83
C VAL A 84 -19.73 -7.77 -2.00
N LYS A 85 -20.06 -7.06 -0.92
CA LYS A 85 -20.84 -5.81 -0.99
C LYS A 85 -20.12 -4.71 -1.77
N GLU A 86 -18.83 -4.50 -1.49
CA GLU A 86 -18.04 -3.41 -2.06
C GLU A 86 -17.69 -3.66 -3.53
N TYR A 87 -17.23 -4.89 -3.83
CA TYR A 87 -16.66 -5.21 -5.13
C TYR A 87 -17.59 -6.03 -6.03
N GLN A 88 -18.54 -6.78 -5.47
CA GLN A 88 -19.52 -7.67 -6.17
C GLN A 88 -18.91 -8.82 -6.98
N ALA A 89 -17.73 -8.62 -7.55
CA ALA A 89 -16.91 -9.56 -8.28
C ALA A 89 -15.43 -9.23 -8.00
N LYS A 90 -14.51 -10.03 -8.53
CA LYS A 90 -13.07 -9.74 -8.44
C LYS A 90 -12.78 -8.36 -9.03
N PRO A 91 -12.11 -7.43 -8.31
CA PRO A 91 -11.74 -6.13 -8.83
C PRO A 91 -10.86 -6.24 -10.08
N ASP A 92 -11.12 -5.39 -11.08
CA ASP A 92 -10.33 -5.35 -12.32
C ASP A 92 -8.93 -4.78 -12.10
N THR A 93 -8.77 -3.91 -11.09
CA THR A 93 -7.50 -3.26 -10.79
C THR A 93 -7.19 -3.34 -9.30
N ILE A 94 -6.02 -3.88 -8.98
CA ILE A 94 -5.42 -3.82 -7.66
C ILE A 94 -4.00 -3.28 -7.84
N LYS A 95 -3.70 -2.12 -7.25
CA LYS A 95 -2.39 -1.46 -7.34
C LYS A 95 -1.84 -1.22 -5.94
N ILE A 96 -0.61 -1.66 -5.70
CA ILE A 96 0.13 -1.30 -4.49
C ILE A 96 0.63 0.14 -4.66
N LYS A 97 0.25 1.02 -3.74
CA LYS A 97 0.63 2.43 -3.76
C LYS A 97 1.89 2.71 -2.97
N ALA A 98 2.05 2.07 -1.81
CA ALA A 98 3.20 2.25 -0.95
C ALA A 98 3.31 1.12 0.08
N VAL A 99 4.54 0.83 0.50
CA VAL A 99 4.85 0.03 1.68
C VAL A 99 5.48 0.97 2.71
N THR A 100 4.77 1.27 3.79
CA THR A 100 5.20 2.28 4.76
C THR A 100 5.34 1.68 6.17
N PRO A 101 6.33 2.12 6.96
CA PRO A 101 6.34 1.84 8.40
C PRO A 101 5.03 2.31 9.05
N ALA A 102 4.56 1.56 10.04
CA ALA A 102 3.35 1.86 10.78
C ALA A 102 3.60 1.77 12.29
N LYS A 103 2.70 2.35 13.08
CA LYS A 103 2.79 2.30 14.54
C LYS A 103 2.31 0.94 15.07
N VAL A 104 3.12 0.33 15.91
CA VAL A 104 2.69 -0.79 16.77
C VAL A 104 1.85 -0.23 17.91
N ALA A 105 0.62 -0.70 18.06
CA ALA A 105 -0.23 -0.29 19.18
C ALA A 105 0.27 -0.93 20.48
N LYS A 106 0.08 -0.24 21.61
CA LYS A 106 0.54 -0.75 22.92
C LYS A 106 0.01 -2.15 23.23
N ILE A 107 -1.26 -2.42 22.92
CA ILE A 107 -1.83 -3.76 23.11
C ILE A 107 -1.19 -4.83 22.20
N GLU A 108 -0.76 -4.47 20.99
CA GLU A 108 -0.06 -5.39 20.07
C GLU A 108 1.34 -5.71 20.61
N GLN A 109 2.01 -4.72 21.20
CA GLN A 109 3.29 -4.93 21.87
C GLN A 109 3.13 -5.78 23.14
N ASP A 110 2.24 -5.37 24.05
CA ASP A 110 2.08 -5.99 25.38
C ASP A 110 1.53 -7.42 25.32
N LYS A 111 0.65 -7.72 24.35
CA LYS A 111 0.01 -9.04 24.24
C LYS A 111 0.70 -9.98 23.25
N LEU A 112 1.34 -9.43 22.21
CA LEU A 112 1.85 -10.22 21.09
C LEU A 112 3.35 -10.13 20.92
N GLY A 113 4.04 -9.24 21.65
CA GLY A 113 5.46 -8.99 21.46
C GLY A 113 5.77 -8.37 20.10
N ALA A 114 4.83 -7.64 19.49
CA ALA A 114 5.06 -6.98 18.21
C ALA A 114 6.13 -5.89 18.35
N LEU A 115 7.13 -5.93 17.47
CA LEU A 115 8.29 -5.02 17.48
C LEU A 115 8.16 -3.93 16.41
N GLU A 116 7.62 -4.30 15.25
CA GLU A 116 7.45 -3.40 14.11
C GLU A 116 6.08 -3.60 13.47
N ALA A 117 5.62 -2.57 12.75
CA ALA A 117 4.46 -2.68 11.89
C ALA A 117 4.75 -2.06 10.52
N LYS A 118 4.12 -2.60 9.48
CA LYS A 118 4.10 -2.03 8.14
C LYS A 118 2.68 -1.97 7.62
N GLU A 119 2.40 -0.97 6.80
CA GLU A 119 1.17 -0.85 6.04
C GLU A 119 1.44 -0.94 4.54
N ILE A 120 0.69 -1.80 3.88
CA ILE A 120 0.66 -1.95 2.42
C ILE A 120 -0.57 -1.19 1.93
N ASN A 121 -0.36 -0.02 1.37
CA ASN A 121 -1.43 0.81 0.84
C ASN A 121 -1.83 0.30 -0.53
N LEU A 122 -3.13 0.05 -0.71
CA LEU A 122 -3.71 -0.47 -1.92
C LEU A 122 -4.70 0.54 -2.51
N TYR A 123 -4.71 0.60 -3.83
CA TYR A 123 -5.81 1.15 -4.61
C TYR A 123 -6.51 0.01 -5.32
N ILE A 124 -7.81 -0.12 -5.11
CA ILE A 124 -8.64 -1.16 -5.70
C ILE A 124 -9.75 -0.47 -6.50
N ALA A 125 -9.93 -0.85 -7.76
CA ALA A 125 -10.98 -0.33 -8.61
C ALA A 125 -11.70 -1.45 -9.36
N SER A 126 -13.00 -1.25 -9.54
CA SER A 126 -13.87 -2.04 -10.40
C SER A 126 -14.34 -1.21 -11.60
N ASN A 127 -14.57 -1.87 -12.72
CA ASN A 127 -15.09 -1.33 -13.96
C ASN A 127 -16.48 -0.68 -13.81
N LYS A 128 -17.21 -0.99 -12.72
CA LYS A 128 -18.49 -0.37 -12.34
C LYS A 128 -18.35 1.02 -11.68
N GLY A 129 -17.13 1.55 -11.56
CA GLY A 129 -16.86 2.88 -11.03
C GLY A 129 -16.60 2.93 -9.52
N ASN A 130 -16.72 1.81 -8.80
CA ASN A 130 -16.31 1.76 -7.39
C ASN A 130 -14.78 1.69 -7.32
N SER A 131 -14.18 2.63 -6.59
CA SER A 131 -12.77 2.56 -6.22
C SER A 131 -12.58 2.87 -4.76
N SER A 132 -11.63 2.19 -4.13
CA SER A 132 -11.33 2.33 -2.71
C SER A 132 -9.82 2.39 -2.50
N ALA A 133 -9.42 3.24 -1.57
CA ALA A 133 -8.08 3.21 -0.98
C ALA A 133 -8.18 2.43 0.33
N THR A 134 -7.38 1.37 0.45
CA THR A 134 -7.33 0.53 1.65
C THR A 134 -5.89 0.23 2.03
N ALA A 135 -5.68 -0.45 3.15
CA ALA A 135 -4.36 -0.93 3.53
C ALA A 135 -4.42 -2.26 4.28
N CYS A 136 -3.44 -3.13 4.04
CA CYS A 136 -3.10 -4.21 4.94
C CYS A 136 -2.12 -3.72 6.00
N LYS A 137 -2.35 -4.06 7.27
CA LYS A 137 -1.36 -3.92 8.33
C LYS A 137 -0.72 -5.28 8.61
N TYR A 138 0.60 -5.30 8.71
CA TYR A 138 1.38 -6.43 9.18
C TYR A 138 2.15 -6.06 10.43
N LEU A 139 2.35 -7.02 11.33
CA LEU A 139 3.15 -6.90 12.55
C LEU A 139 4.35 -7.85 12.48
N ARG A 140 5.52 -7.38 12.89
CA ARG A 140 6.69 -8.24 13.11
C ARG A 140 6.67 -8.75 14.54
N ILE A 141 6.60 -10.06 14.72
CA ILE A 141 6.66 -10.75 16.01
C ILE A 141 7.81 -11.74 15.92
N GLY A 142 8.85 -11.56 16.74
CA GLY A 142 10.14 -12.23 16.54
C GLY A 142 10.70 -11.91 15.14
N ASP A 143 11.01 -12.96 14.38
CA ASP A 143 11.58 -12.85 13.04
C ASP A 143 10.54 -12.96 11.91
N SER A 144 9.26 -13.09 12.25
CA SER A 144 8.19 -13.34 11.28
C SER A 144 7.19 -12.18 11.20
N TRP A 145 6.65 -11.97 9.99
CA TRP A 145 5.60 -11.00 9.72
C TRP A 145 4.24 -11.68 9.67
N TYR A 146 3.29 -11.16 10.45
CA TYR A 146 1.94 -11.69 10.55
C TYR A 146 0.90 -10.67 10.12
N PHE A 147 -0.17 -11.16 9.50
CA PHE A 147 -1.28 -10.31 9.10
C PHE A 147 -2.02 -9.80 10.34
N ARG A 148 -2.34 -8.51 10.36
CA ARG A 148 -3.08 -7.87 11.45
C ARG A 148 -4.47 -7.45 11.04
N SER A 149 -4.61 -6.84 9.87
CA SER A 149 -5.89 -6.38 9.35
C SER A 149 -5.79 -5.90 7.90
N LEU A 150 -6.94 -5.90 7.21
CA LEU A 150 -7.18 -5.22 5.95
C LEU A 150 -8.39 -4.30 6.17
N ARG A 151 -8.29 -3.03 5.81
CA ARG A 151 -9.32 -2.01 6.04
C ARG A 151 -10.39 -2.03 4.94
N LEU A 152 -11.23 -3.07 4.92
CA LEU A 152 -12.50 -3.11 4.16
C LEU A 152 -13.67 -2.59 4.99
#